data_AF-I2G5E7-F1
#
_entry.id   AF-I2G5E7-F1
#
_cell.length_a   1.000
_cell.length_b   1.000
_cell.length_c   1.000
_cell.angle_alpha   90.00
_cell.angle_beta   90.00
_cell.angle_gamma   90.00
#
_symmetry.space_group_name_H-M   'P 1'
#
loop_
_entity.id
_entity.type
_entity.pdbx_description
1 polymer ?
#
loop_
_entity_poly.entity_id
_entity_poly.type
_entity_poly.pdbx_seq_one_letter_code
_entity_poly.pdbx_strand_id
1 'polypeptide(L)'
;MWSSVCPHIELLDDNQIVLTAAAHLAQFRLVPSWHTFIESHECLCESYKKQGSWDRCLLKKLADHLTQEQDELRYAMKALLYVCRNGNIVGLLGSTYNDLFLRFPTFNSTEHAFAVVLVQIAQTNLKRMEPPEEFGSSRHLAHAFHRPYRGDAPNRFLTFVSRVKEDTSGGFGPKPWYYGTSIVQSSGAGKTRMVYECQKLTPLLYVSFGKMGVEANTSDGYPLADQSVQSYFENTHGDYPQQSDLQVACFLAAWFTTLAQALRPWQTDTKKYQHLCDLNRFEPVSRGDDLPEPLDRYPRKNHFKDISDLAASKFAAVANTDPNNCFLLEGPFVKILTKPLVDLNEQLTAVSRHLRSAQEEAGVPSPPVLVVFDECIEMLAKQFNRGWHQFDSLRRAWKFFSLIEEQNHTLCFWLVLISTSIEAIYVPAHFDPSSRMLSTLPMPTFVGVGVNLLAEEQCALSCASQASSVDHLS
;
A
#
# COMPACT_ATOMS: atom_id res chain seq x y z
N MET A 1 17.82 -11.99 47.65
CA MET A 1 16.99 -13.08 47.10
C MET A 1 16.06 -12.47 46.06
N TRP A 2 16.60 -12.09 44.90
CA TRP A 2 15.87 -11.56 43.75
C TRP A 2 16.37 -12.36 42.55
N SER A 3 15.50 -13.20 41.99
CA SER A 3 15.76 -14.02 40.82
C SER A 3 15.79 -13.15 39.57
N SER A 4 16.90 -13.18 38.82
CA SER A 4 16.95 -12.61 37.48
C SER A 4 16.20 -13.53 36.51
N VAL A 5 15.03 -13.08 36.06
CA VAL A 5 14.31 -13.70 34.95
C VAL A 5 15.07 -13.33 33.67
N CYS A 6 15.67 -14.33 33.01
CA CYS A 6 16.15 -14.18 31.64
C CYS A 6 14.95 -14.00 30.69
N PRO A 7 14.99 -13.07 29.73
CA PRO A 7 13.96 -13.00 28.71
C PRO A 7 14.17 -14.18 27.75
N HIS A 8 13.20 -15.10 27.72
CA HIS A 8 13.08 -16.11 26.68
C HIS A 8 12.90 -15.41 25.33
N ILE A 9 13.97 -15.41 24.52
CA ILE A 9 13.86 -15.17 23.09
C ILE A 9 13.20 -16.42 22.51
N GLU A 10 12.01 -16.27 21.92
CA GLU A 10 11.34 -17.33 21.17
C GLU A 10 12.28 -17.79 20.03
N LEU A 11 12.88 -18.96 20.23
CA LEU A 11 13.60 -19.73 19.21
C LEU A 11 12.57 -20.14 18.15
N LEU A 12 12.57 -19.40 17.03
CA LEU A 12 11.99 -19.89 15.77
C LEU A 12 12.57 -21.28 15.49
N ASP A 13 11.73 -22.15 14.93
CA ASP A 13 12.04 -23.54 14.60
C ASP A 13 13.41 -23.64 13.90
N ASP A 14 14.41 -24.13 14.65
CA ASP A 14 15.82 -24.23 14.25
C ASP A 14 15.99 -24.97 12.90
N ASN A 15 15.00 -25.80 12.55
CA ASN A 15 14.95 -26.50 11.27
C ASN A 15 14.76 -25.55 10.08
N GLN A 16 13.99 -24.47 10.24
CA GLN A 16 13.68 -23.54 9.16
C GLN A 16 14.92 -22.74 8.72
N ILE A 17 15.80 -22.41 9.66
CA ILE A 17 17.03 -21.65 9.40
C ILE A 17 18.02 -22.50 8.61
N VAL A 18 18.16 -23.77 9.01
CA VAL A 18 19.00 -24.76 8.33
C VAL A 18 18.48 -25.05 6.92
N LEU A 19 17.16 -25.23 6.76
CA LEU A 19 16.53 -25.42 5.44
C LEU A 19 16.70 -24.20 4.53
N THR A 20 16.56 -22.99 5.07
CA THR A 20 16.77 -21.74 4.32
C THR A 20 18.23 -21.61 3.88
N ALA A 21 19.18 -21.91 4.77
CA ALA A 21 20.60 -21.90 4.44
C ALA A 21 20.93 -22.92 3.33
N ALA A 22 20.35 -24.12 3.39
CA ALA A 22 20.51 -25.14 2.35
C ALA A 22 20.00 -24.64 0.98
N ALA A 23 18.85 -23.97 0.95
CA ALA A 23 18.25 -23.43 -0.27
C ALA A 23 19.09 -22.31 -0.91
N HIS A 24 19.74 -21.47 -0.10
CA HIS A 24 20.57 -20.36 -0.58
C HIS A 24 22.03 -20.73 -0.84
N LEU A 25 22.51 -21.89 -0.37
CA LEU A 25 23.92 -22.28 -0.48
C LEU A 25 24.46 -22.27 -1.91
N ALA A 26 23.67 -22.72 -2.89
CA ALA A 26 24.06 -22.70 -4.30
C ALA A 26 24.31 -21.27 -4.81
N GLN A 27 23.52 -20.30 -4.36
CA GLN A 27 23.65 -18.89 -4.74
C GLN A 27 24.82 -18.22 -4.01
N PHE A 28 25.04 -18.55 -2.74
CA PHE A 28 26.19 -18.05 -1.99
C PHE A 28 27.52 -18.46 -2.62
N ARG A 29 27.62 -19.68 -3.17
CA ARG A 29 28.80 -20.15 -3.90
C ARG A 29 29.10 -19.38 -5.18
N LEU A 30 28.14 -18.63 -5.72
CA LEU A 30 28.35 -17.79 -6.90
C LEU A 30 28.98 -16.43 -6.55
N VAL A 31 29.02 -16.06 -5.27
CA VAL A 31 29.67 -14.82 -4.83
C VAL A 31 31.17 -14.93 -5.07
N PRO A 32 31.81 -13.97 -5.77
CA PRO A 32 33.21 -14.07 -6.17
C PRO A 32 34.15 -14.36 -5.00
N SER A 33 33.91 -13.74 -3.84
CA SER A 33 34.73 -13.86 -2.63
C SER A 33 34.27 -14.96 -1.66
N TRP A 34 33.40 -15.89 -2.10
CA TRP A 34 32.83 -16.92 -1.21
C TRP A 34 33.90 -17.74 -0.48
N HIS A 35 34.94 -18.18 -1.19
CA HIS A 35 36.06 -18.94 -0.63
C HIS A 35 36.80 -18.16 0.46
N THR A 36 37.03 -16.86 0.25
CA THR A 36 37.63 -15.95 1.24
C THR A 36 36.78 -15.85 2.52
N PHE A 37 35.45 -15.90 2.41
CA PHE A 37 34.58 -15.93 3.58
C PHE A 37 34.69 -17.24 4.36
N ILE A 38 34.77 -18.37 3.66
CA ILE A 38 34.93 -19.70 4.27
C ILE A 38 36.26 -19.77 5.03
N GLU A 39 37.36 -19.35 4.42
CA GLU A 39 38.68 -19.30 5.09
C GLU A 39 38.65 -18.41 6.34
N SER A 40 37.97 -17.26 6.25
CA SER A 40 37.80 -16.34 7.37
C SER A 40 36.97 -16.95 8.51
N HIS A 41 35.90 -17.68 8.17
CA HIS A 41 35.06 -18.43 9.11
C HIS A 41 35.85 -19.56 9.80
N GLU A 42 36.67 -20.31 9.06
CA GLU A 42 37.51 -21.36 9.62
C GLU A 42 38.56 -20.80 10.58
N CYS A 43 39.25 -19.71 10.18
CA CYS A 43 40.21 -19.02 11.04
C CYS A 43 39.56 -18.51 12.33
N LEU A 44 38.32 -18.00 12.26
CA LEU A 44 37.53 -17.59 13.42
C LEU A 44 37.25 -18.77 14.35
N CYS A 45 36.79 -19.89 13.80
CA CYS A 45 36.48 -21.10 14.57
C CYS A 45 37.74 -21.70 15.22
N GLU A 46 38.87 -21.71 14.52
CA GLU A 46 40.16 -22.16 15.08
C GLU A 46 40.66 -21.25 16.19
N SER A 47 40.55 -19.93 16.01
CA SER A 47 40.95 -18.97 17.03
C SER A 47 40.13 -19.16 18.31
N TYR A 48 38.82 -19.36 18.18
CA TYR A 48 37.95 -19.67 19.32
C TYR A 48 38.35 -20.97 20.03
N LYS A 49 38.65 -22.04 19.29
CA LYS A 49 39.13 -23.32 19.88
C LYS A 49 40.41 -23.14 20.69
N LYS A 50 41.30 -22.24 20.28
CA LYS A 50 42.58 -21.96 20.97
C LYS A 50 42.42 -21.02 22.16
N GLN A 51 41.56 -20.01 22.05
CA GLN A 51 41.50 -18.88 22.98
C GLN A 51 40.24 -18.86 23.86
N GLY A 52 39.25 -19.71 23.59
CA GLY A 52 37.96 -19.76 24.30
C GLY A 52 37.08 -18.51 24.10
N SER A 53 37.43 -17.62 23.17
CA SER A 53 36.69 -16.39 22.87
C SER A 53 36.85 -15.99 21.40
N TRP A 54 35.89 -15.23 20.88
CA TRP A 54 35.92 -14.78 19.48
C TRP A 54 36.91 -13.63 19.29
N ASP A 55 37.88 -13.82 18.39
CA ASP A 55 38.83 -12.79 18.03
C ASP A 55 38.13 -11.62 17.33
N ARG A 56 38.09 -10.47 18.00
CA ARG A 56 37.45 -9.25 17.49
C ARG A 56 38.10 -8.74 16.20
N CYS A 57 39.40 -8.93 16.02
CA CYS A 57 40.09 -8.51 14.80
C CYS A 57 39.67 -9.38 13.61
N LEU A 58 39.51 -10.69 13.80
CA LEU A 58 39.02 -11.58 12.76
C LEU A 58 37.53 -11.36 12.45
N LEU A 59 36.70 -11.14 13.48
CA LEU A 59 35.30 -10.76 13.29
C LEU A 59 35.16 -9.47 12.49
N LYS A 60 36.00 -8.47 12.79
CA LYS A 60 36.03 -7.20 12.04
C LYS A 60 36.45 -7.41 10.59
N LYS A 61 37.50 -8.19 10.32
CA LYS A 61 37.92 -8.50 8.95
C LYS A 61 36.82 -9.20 8.15
N LEU A 62 36.14 -10.18 8.75
CA LEU A 62 35.01 -10.84 8.11
C LEU A 62 33.86 -9.86 7.83
N ALA A 63 33.53 -8.98 8.78
CA ALA A 63 32.53 -7.94 8.58
C ALA A 63 32.90 -6.96 7.44
N ASP A 64 34.18 -6.56 7.38
CA ASP A 64 34.68 -5.66 6.33
C ASP A 64 34.56 -6.32 4.95
N HIS A 65 34.90 -7.61 4.83
CA HIS A 65 34.73 -8.36 3.58
C HIS A 65 33.24 -8.51 3.18
N LEU A 66 32.35 -8.79 4.15
CA LEU A 66 30.90 -8.87 3.87
C LEU A 66 30.33 -7.52 3.40
N THR A 67 30.86 -6.41 3.94
CA THR A 67 30.47 -5.06 3.53
C THR A 67 30.97 -4.73 2.12
N GLN A 68 32.20 -5.12 1.78
CA GLN A 68 32.76 -4.89 0.45
C GLN A 68 31.99 -5.63 -0.65
N GLU A 69 31.50 -6.82 -0.36
CA GLU A 69 30.78 -7.70 -1.31
C GLU A 69 29.25 -7.62 -1.17
N GLN A 70 28.74 -6.55 -0.55
CA GLN A 70 27.32 -6.41 -0.23
C GLN A 70 26.38 -6.50 -1.45
N ASP A 71 26.83 -6.02 -2.62
CA ASP A 71 26.02 -5.99 -3.83
C ASP A 71 25.90 -7.40 -4.44
N GLU A 72 26.95 -8.22 -4.36
CA GLU A 72 26.92 -9.63 -4.79
C GLU A 72 26.12 -10.50 -3.80
N LEU A 73 26.32 -10.27 -2.50
CA LEU A 73 25.54 -10.95 -1.45
C LEU A 73 24.04 -10.65 -1.53
N ARG A 74 23.66 -9.45 -2.01
CA ARG A 74 22.25 -9.09 -2.26
C ARG A 74 21.60 -10.00 -3.29
N TYR A 75 22.31 -10.41 -4.35
CA TYR A 75 21.77 -11.31 -5.35
C TYR A 75 21.56 -12.72 -4.80
N ALA A 76 22.43 -13.18 -3.90
CA ALA A 76 22.26 -14.45 -3.21
C ALA A 76 21.14 -14.42 -2.17
N MET A 77 21.03 -13.33 -1.41
CA MET A 77 19.99 -13.13 -0.39
C MET A 77 19.77 -11.63 -0.13
N LYS A 78 18.66 -11.08 -0.66
CA LYS A 78 18.33 -9.64 -0.58
C LYS A 78 18.40 -9.06 0.84
N ALA A 79 18.05 -9.85 1.86
CA ALA A 79 18.06 -9.42 3.26
C ALA A 79 19.46 -9.07 3.81
N LEU A 80 20.54 -9.58 3.22
CA LEU A 80 21.91 -9.28 3.65
C LEU A 80 22.34 -7.86 3.31
N LEU A 81 21.74 -7.22 2.30
CA LEU A 81 22.05 -5.83 1.95
C LEU A 81 21.82 -4.87 3.14
N TYR A 82 20.77 -5.13 3.91
CA TYR A 82 20.40 -4.31 5.07
C TYR A 82 21.38 -4.49 6.23
N VAL A 83 21.85 -5.72 6.43
CA VAL A 83 22.89 -6.06 7.40
C VAL A 83 24.16 -5.29 7.08
N CYS A 84 24.57 -5.29 5.82
CA CYS A 84 25.84 -4.68 5.39
C CYS A 84 25.85 -3.16 5.42
N ARG A 85 24.70 -2.50 5.20
CA ARG A 85 24.63 -1.02 5.13
C ARG A 85 24.41 -0.34 6.47
N ASN A 86 23.60 -0.92 7.35
CA ASN A 86 23.04 -0.20 8.51
C ASN A 86 23.35 -0.86 9.87
N GLY A 87 24.08 -1.98 9.89
CA GLY A 87 24.28 -2.79 11.09
C GLY A 87 25.66 -2.66 11.73
N ASN A 88 25.73 -2.82 13.07
CA ASN A 88 26.96 -3.25 13.74
C ASN A 88 27.20 -4.73 13.42
N ILE A 89 27.68 -5.02 12.20
CA ILE A 89 27.90 -6.37 11.68
C ILE A 89 28.82 -7.18 12.59
N VAL A 90 29.85 -6.54 13.14
CA VAL A 90 30.79 -7.18 14.08
C VAL A 90 30.07 -7.68 15.33
N GLY A 91 29.16 -6.87 15.89
CA GLY A 91 28.33 -7.26 17.02
C GLY A 91 27.35 -8.40 16.69
N LEU A 92 26.72 -8.33 15.51
CA LEU A 92 25.78 -9.36 15.04
C LEU A 92 26.49 -10.70 14.78
N LEU A 93 27.62 -10.69 14.08
CA LEU A 93 28.48 -11.85 13.90
C LEU A 93 28.84 -12.42 15.28
N GLY A 94 29.36 -11.59 16.19
CA GLY A 94 29.74 -12.04 17.53
C GLY A 94 28.61 -12.74 18.29
N SER A 95 27.39 -12.21 18.27
CA SER A 95 26.23 -12.89 18.87
C SER A 95 25.88 -14.18 18.15
N THR A 96 25.78 -14.16 16.82
CA THR A 96 25.40 -15.34 16.03
C THR A 96 26.41 -16.48 16.18
N TYR A 97 27.70 -16.16 16.20
CA TYR A 97 28.75 -17.16 16.42
C TYR A 97 28.68 -17.77 17.83
N ASN A 98 28.37 -16.98 18.87
CA ASN A 98 28.13 -17.51 20.22
C ASN A 98 26.92 -18.47 20.24
N ASP A 99 25.84 -18.11 19.57
CA ASP A 99 24.61 -18.91 19.56
C ASP A 99 24.78 -20.23 18.79
N LEU A 100 25.56 -20.22 17.70
CA LEU A 100 25.70 -21.37 16.79
C LEU A 100 26.93 -22.24 17.06
N PHE A 101 27.89 -21.80 17.88
CA PHE A 101 29.19 -22.47 18.05
C PHE A 101 29.09 -23.97 18.33
N LEU A 102 28.27 -24.34 19.31
CA LEU A 102 28.11 -25.72 19.76
C LEU A 102 27.49 -26.62 18.68
N ARG A 103 26.86 -26.01 17.67
CA ARG A 103 26.18 -26.71 16.57
C ARG A 103 27.04 -26.81 15.33
N PHE A 104 28.13 -26.06 15.19
CA PHE A 104 29.00 -26.15 14.01
C PHE A 104 29.45 -27.58 13.66
N PRO A 105 29.79 -28.46 14.62
CA PRO A 105 30.14 -29.85 14.32
C PRO A 105 28.99 -30.69 13.74
N THR A 106 27.74 -30.23 13.86
CA THR A 106 26.55 -30.96 13.41
C THR A 106 26.14 -30.64 11.97
N PHE A 107 26.76 -29.62 11.35
CA PHE A 107 26.46 -29.24 9.98
C PHE A 107 27.27 -30.06 8.97
N ASN A 108 26.68 -30.29 7.79
CA ASN A 108 27.23 -31.17 6.75
C ASN A 108 28.58 -30.68 6.17
N SER A 109 28.88 -29.39 6.27
CA SER A 109 30.14 -28.80 5.81
C SER A 109 30.39 -27.43 6.45
N THR A 110 31.64 -26.96 6.38
CA THR A 110 32.01 -25.57 6.76
C THR A 110 31.17 -24.54 6.00
N GLU A 111 30.96 -24.75 4.70
CA GLU A 111 30.15 -23.85 3.88
C GLU A 111 28.70 -23.78 4.36
N HIS A 112 28.14 -24.94 4.76
CA HIS A 112 26.80 -25.00 5.30
C HIS A 112 26.70 -24.28 6.64
N ALA A 113 27.69 -24.47 7.53
CA ALA A 113 27.78 -23.74 8.79
C ALA A 113 27.82 -22.23 8.58
N PHE A 114 28.63 -21.75 7.63
CA PHE A 114 28.72 -20.33 7.32
C PHE A 114 27.45 -19.77 6.66
N ALA A 115 26.80 -20.54 5.78
CA ALA A 115 25.51 -20.15 5.22
C ALA A 115 24.43 -19.98 6.30
N VAL A 116 24.41 -20.86 7.32
CA VAL A 116 23.51 -20.72 8.48
C VAL A 116 23.82 -19.43 9.26
N VAL A 117 25.10 -19.08 9.45
CA VAL A 117 25.49 -17.80 10.07
C VAL A 117 24.93 -16.60 9.29
N LEU A 118 25.05 -16.59 7.95
CA LEU A 118 24.53 -15.50 7.12
C LEU A 118 23.01 -15.39 7.20
N VAL A 119 22.29 -16.51 7.10
CA VAL A 119 20.83 -16.54 7.22
C VAL A 119 20.38 -16.07 8.60
N GLN A 120 21.05 -16.54 9.67
CA GLN A 120 20.74 -16.14 11.05
C GLN A 120 20.94 -14.64 11.26
N ILE A 121 22.02 -14.07 10.72
CA ILE A 121 22.29 -12.63 10.82
C ILE A 121 21.23 -11.84 10.05
N ALA A 122 20.87 -12.26 8.85
CA ALA A 122 19.83 -11.61 8.06
C ALA A 122 18.48 -11.65 8.78
N GLN A 123 18.09 -12.79 9.35
CA GLN A 123 16.84 -12.93 10.09
C GLN A 123 16.83 -12.15 11.41
N THR A 124 17.95 -12.15 12.15
CA THR A 124 18.08 -11.40 13.40
C THR A 124 18.07 -9.90 13.15
N ASN A 125 18.65 -9.45 12.03
CA ASN A 125 18.61 -8.06 11.62
C ASN A 125 17.20 -7.66 11.15
N LEU A 126 16.51 -8.51 10.38
CA LEU A 126 15.10 -8.30 10.02
C LEU A 126 14.22 -8.17 11.29
N LYS A 127 14.42 -9.03 12.29
CA LYS A 127 13.72 -8.92 13.59
C LYS A 127 14.07 -7.67 14.40
N ARG A 128 15.28 -7.11 14.23
CA ARG A 128 15.70 -5.84 14.87
C ARG A 128 15.25 -4.60 14.08
N MET A 129 15.07 -4.74 12.77
CA MET A 129 14.50 -3.73 11.89
C MET A 129 12.97 -3.73 11.89
N GLU A 130 12.32 -4.74 12.49
CA GLU A 130 10.91 -4.70 12.86
C GLU A 130 10.82 -4.26 14.34
N PRO A 131 10.59 -2.96 14.65
CA PRO A 131 10.28 -2.55 16.00
C PRO A 131 9.04 -3.31 16.47
N PRO A 132 9.02 -3.83 17.72
CA PRO A 132 7.80 -4.31 18.37
C PRO A 132 6.66 -3.27 18.34
N GLU A 133 7.04 -1.98 18.28
CA GLU A 133 6.15 -0.84 18.17
C GLU A 133 5.50 -0.69 16.78
N GLU A 134 6.07 -1.20 15.68
CA GLU A 134 5.50 -0.99 14.33
C GLU A 134 4.36 -1.96 13.99
N PHE A 135 4.42 -3.21 14.46
CA PHE A 135 3.24 -4.10 14.40
C PHE A 135 2.15 -3.65 15.36
N GLY A 136 2.53 -3.13 16.54
CA GLY A 136 1.60 -2.53 17.51
C GLY A 136 0.93 -1.28 16.95
N SER A 137 1.71 -0.37 16.37
CA SER A 137 1.25 0.90 15.77
C SER A 137 0.41 0.66 14.51
N SER A 138 0.83 -0.25 13.62
CA SER A 138 0.04 -0.60 12.43
C SER A 138 -1.28 -1.22 12.82
N ARG A 139 -1.29 -2.19 13.74
CA ARG A 139 -2.55 -2.77 14.25
C ARG A 139 -3.39 -1.74 15.01
N HIS A 140 -2.78 -0.85 15.78
CA HIS A 140 -3.50 0.19 16.52
C HIS A 140 -4.15 1.21 15.58
N LEU A 141 -3.40 1.70 14.58
CA LEU A 141 -3.89 2.61 13.56
C LEU A 141 -4.96 1.96 12.70
N ALA A 142 -4.75 0.70 12.30
CA ALA A 142 -5.76 -0.07 11.59
C ALA A 142 -7.03 -0.25 12.44
N HIS A 143 -6.87 -0.51 13.74
CA HIS A 143 -7.99 -0.65 14.67
C HIS A 143 -8.73 0.68 14.84
N ALA A 144 -8.06 1.82 14.67
CA ALA A 144 -8.73 3.12 14.66
C ALA A 144 -9.75 3.26 13.50
N PHE A 145 -9.61 2.52 12.40
CA PHE A 145 -10.60 2.49 11.30
C PHE A 145 -11.86 1.68 11.66
N HIS A 146 -11.80 0.83 12.68
CA HIS A 146 -12.97 0.13 13.22
C HIS A 146 -13.79 1.00 14.17
N ARG A 147 -13.18 2.04 14.75
CA ARG A 147 -13.89 2.99 15.61
C ARG A 147 -14.73 3.95 14.76
N PRO A 148 -16.00 4.22 15.13
CA PRO A 148 -16.82 5.21 14.45
C PRO A 148 -16.12 6.55 14.30
N TYR A 149 -16.27 7.20 13.14
CA TYR A 149 -15.70 8.52 12.92
C TYR A 149 -16.33 9.53 13.88
N ARG A 150 -15.52 10.36 14.54
CA ARG A 150 -16.04 11.38 15.47
C ARG A 150 -16.60 12.57 14.68
N GLY A 151 -17.89 12.84 14.88
CA GLY A 151 -18.60 13.94 14.23
C GLY A 151 -19.15 13.58 12.85
N ASP A 152 -19.75 14.56 12.19
CA ASP A 152 -20.59 14.36 11.00
C ASP A 152 -19.86 14.63 9.68
N ALA A 153 -18.52 14.52 9.65
CA ALA A 153 -17.76 14.79 8.43
C ALA A 153 -18.10 13.84 7.26
N PRO A 154 -18.29 12.52 7.46
CA PRO A 154 -18.69 11.61 6.38
C PRO A 154 -20.02 12.01 5.72
N ASN A 155 -21.08 12.28 6.50
CA ASN A 155 -22.37 12.68 5.92
C ASN A 155 -22.30 14.06 5.26
N ARG A 156 -21.58 15.02 5.84
CA ARG A 156 -21.37 16.33 5.20
C ARG A 156 -20.63 16.20 3.86
N PHE A 157 -19.63 15.32 3.80
CA PHE A 157 -18.91 15.04 2.55
C PHE A 157 -19.83 14.41 1.50
N LEU A 158 -20.63 13.41 1.86
CA LEU A 158 -21.58 12.80 0.94
C LEU A 158 -22.68 13.76 0.50
N THR A 159 -23.20 14.58 1.42
CA THR A 159 -24.17 15.64 1.12
C THR A 159 -23.59 16.64 0.10
N PHE A 160 -22.33 17.03 0.28
CA PHE A 160 -21.64 17.91 -0.64
C PHE A 160 -21.53 17.28 -2.03
N VAL A 161 -21.04 16.05 -2.12
CA VAL A 161 -20.88 15.35 -3.40
C VAL A 161 -22.23 15.15 -4.11
N SER A 162 -23.27 14.74 -3.39
CA SER A 162 -24.61 14.56 -3.95
C SER A 162 -25.19 15.88 -4.47
N ARG A 163 -25.04 16.99 -3.72
CA ARG A 163 -25.50 18.31 -4.17
C ARG A 163 -24.79 18.77 -5.45
N VAL A 164 -23.47 18.63 -5.52
CA VAL A 164 -22.72 18.98 -6.73
C VAL A 164 -23.24 18.18 -7.93
N LYS A 165 -23.52 16.88 -7.75
CA LYS A 165 -24.10 16.05 -8.80
C LYS A 165 -25.48 16.54 -9.22
N GLU A 166 -26.37 16.82 -8.28
CA GLU A 166 -27.73 17.31 -8.56
C GLU A 166 -27.74 18.65 -9.28
N ASP A 167 -26.95 19.61 -8.80
CA ASP A 167 -26.84 20.96 -9.36
C ASP A 167 -26.33 20.95 -10.82
N THR A 168 -25.57 19.92 -11.19
CA THR A 168 -24.94 19.79 -12.52
C THR A 168 -25.67 18.82 -13.45
N SER A 169 -26.65 18.08 -12.92
CA SER A 169 -27.54 17.19 -13.69
C SER A 169 -28.67 17.95 -14.39
N GLY A 170 -29.01 19.17 -13.93
CA GLY A 170 -29.97 20.06 -14.59
C GLY A 170 -29.37 20.69 -15.85
N GLY A 171 -29.76 20.21 -17.04
CA GLY A 171 -29.13 20.44 -18.35
C GLY A 171 -28.97 21.89 -18.88
N PHE A 172 -29.14 22.92 -18.05
CA PHE A 172 -28.96 24.34 -18.42
C PHE A 172 -27.79 25.04 -17.70
N GLY A 173 -27.06 24.35 -16.80
CA GLY A 173 -25.89 24.89 -16.09
C GLY A 173 -24.54 24.43 -16.65
N PRO A 174 -23.44 25.16 -16.35
CA PRO A 174 -22.10 24.69 -16.67
C PRO A 174 -21.80 23.38 -15.92
N LYS A 175 -21.41 22.33 -16.66
CA LYS A 175 -21.01 21.04 -16.07
C LYS A 175 -19.54 21.09 -15.62
N PRO A 176 -19.15 20.37 -14.55
CA PRO A 176 -17.75 20.19 -14.20
C PRO A 176 -17.05 19.38 -15.30
N TRP A 177 -15.74 19.56 -15.45
CA TRP A 177 -14.95 18.82 -16.45
C TRP A 177 -15.00 17.32 -16.22
N TYR A 178 -15.06 16.88 -14.96
CA TYR A 178 -15.35 15.51 -14.54
C TYR A 178 -16.00 15.50 -13.16
N TYR A 179 -16.66 14.40 -12.80
CA TYR A 179 -17.21 14.21 -11.46
C TYR A 179 -16.14 13.75 -10.47
N GLY A 180 -15.68 14.66 -9.63
CA GLY A 180 -14.68 14.36 -8.62
C GLY A 180 -14.48 15.47 -7.60
N THR A 181 -13.67 15.19 -6.59
CA THR A 181 -13.35 16.11 -5.50
C THR A 181 -11.95 15.81 -4.97
N SER A 182 -11.17 16.87 -4.75
CA SER A 182 -9.91 16.77 -4.01
C SER A 182 -10.14 17.13 -2.55
N ILE A 183 -9.51 16.36 -1.65
CA ILE A 183 -9.48 16.60 -0.20
C ILE A 183 -8.02 16.87 0.17
N VAL A 184 -7.67 18.14 0.33
CA VAL A 184 -6.31 18.57 0.65
C VAL A 184 -6.27 19.24 2.01
N GLN A 185 -5.61 18.58 2.95
CA GLN A 185 -5.34 19.08 4.29
C GLN A 185 -4.07 18.43 4.86
N SER A 186 -3.56 18.94 5.98
CA SER A 186 -2.39 18.41 6.67
C SER A 186 -2.48 16.90 6.97
N SER A 187 -1.31 16.27 7.12
CA SER A 187 -1.23 14.88 7.57
C SER A 187 -1.88 14.72 8.96
N GLY A 188 -2.44 13.55 9.24
CA GLY A 188 -3.12 13.28 10.53
C GLY A 188 -4.48 13.95 10.73
N ALA A 189 -4.99 14.75 9.79
CA ALA A 189 -6.30 15.41 9.90
C ALA A 189 -7.51 14.44 9.83
N GLY A 190 -7.28 13.14 9.63
CA GLY A 190 -8.36 12.14 9.56
C GLY A 190 -9.07 12.06 8.20
N LYS A 191 -8.47 12.57 7.11
CA LYS A 191 -9.00 12.52 5.74
C LYS A 191 -9.37 11.09 5.32
N THR A 192 -8.39 10.20 5.38
CA THR A 192 -8.54 8.79 5.04
C THR A 192 -9.62 8.12 5.87
N ARG A 193 -9.64 8.33 7.19
CA ARG A 193 -10.65 7.74 8.08
C ARG A 193 -12.05 8.26 7.80
N MET A 194 -12.21 9.53 7.43
CA MET A 194 -13.51 10.09 7.04
C MET A 194 -14.03 9.42 5.78
N VAL A 195 -13.20 9.32 4.75
CA VAL A 195 -13.58 8.71 3.47
C VAL A 195 -13.82 7.21 3.64
N TYR A 196 -13.01 6.53 4.46
CA TYR A 196 -13.20 5.14 4.80
C TYR A 196 -14.54 4.89 5.49
N GLU A 197 -14.95 5.77 6.41
CA GLU A 197 -16.25 5.66 7.09
C GLU A 197 -17.43 5.80 6.11
N CYS A 198 -17.24 6.49 4.98
CA CYS A 198 -18.27 6.60 3.94
C CYS A 198 -18.65 5.24 3.32
N GLN A 199 -17.83 4.19 3.47
CA GLN A 199 -18.20 2.84 3.01
C GLN A 199 -19.46 2.28 3.68
N LYS A 200 -19.83 2.81 4.87
CA LYS A 200 -21.08 2.45 5.55
C LYS A 200 -22.32 3.06 4.89
N LEU A 201 -22.10 4.03 3.99
CA LEU A 201 -23.14 4.87 3.43
C LEU A 201 -23.19 4.83 1.90
N THR A 202 -22.09 4.49 1.23
CA THR A 202 -22.01 4.37 -0.22
C THR A 202 -20.94 3.34 -0.62
N PRO A 203 -21.03 2.69 -1.81
CA PRO A 203 -19.96 1.81 -2.25
C PRO A 203 -18.63 2.57 -2.35
N LEU A 204 -17.58 1.98 -1.78
CA LEU A 204 -16.24 2.55 -1.70
C LEU A 204 -15.23 1.65 -2.39
N LEU A 205 -14.47 2.21 -3.33
CA LEU A 205 -13.31 1.60 -3.94
C LEU A 205 -12.09 2.40 -3.50
N TYR A 206 -11.12 1.75 -2.86
CA TYR A 206 -10.03 2.45 -2.20
C TYR A 206 -8.66 1.92 -2.61
N VAL A 207 -7.77 2.79 -3.12
CA VAL A 207 -6.36 2.48 -3.37
C VAL A 207 -5.46 3.52 -2.69
N SER A 208 -4.37 3.06 -2.07
CA SER A 208 -3.38 3.91 -1.38
C SER A 208 -2.04 3.89 -2.13
N PHE A 209 -1.53 5.08 -2.45
CA PHE A 209 -0.21 5.30 -3.02
C PHE A 209 0.80 5.82 -1.98
N GLY A 210 0.63 5.55 -0.68
CA GLY A 210 1.52 6.06 0.38
C GLY A 210 3.03 5.98 0.09
N LYS A 211 3.87 6.74 0.80
CA LYS A 211 5.31 6.88 0.48
C LYS A 211 6.04 5.54 0.28
N MET A 212 6.90 5.50 -0.75
CA MET A 212 7.78 4.38 -1.05
C MET A 212 9.09 4.43 -0.25
N GLY A 213 9.50 3.29 0.33
CA GLY A 213 10.84 3.12 0.88
C GLY A 213 10.94 2.00 1.91
N VAL A 214 12.18 1.61 2.21
CA VAL A 214 12.53 0.74 3.35
C VAL A 214 12.19 1.43 4.69
N GLU A 215 11.99 2.75 4.64
CA GLU A 215 11.62 3.63 5.75
C GLU A 215 10.11 3.88 5.86
N ALA A 216 9.29 3.41 4.90
CA ALA A 216 7.85 3.64 4.91
C ALA A 216 7.19 2.87 6.07
N ASN A 217 7.15 3.52 7.23
CA ASN A 217 6.56 3.02 8.45
C ASN A 217 5.28 3.79 8.78
N THR A 218 4.56 3.35 9.80
CA THR A 218 3.32 4.01 10.23
C THR A 218 3.48 5.47 10.63
N SER A 219 4.70 5.90 11.00
CA SER A 219 4.98 7.29 11.31
C SER A 219 5.01 8.20 10.08
N ASP A 220 5.25 7.65 8.88
CA ASP A 220 5.24 8.42 7.63
C ASP A 220 3.84 8.62 7.04
N GLY A 221 2.85 7.88 7.54
CA GLY A 221 1.46 7.94 7.12
C GLY A 221 0.79 6.58 7.12
N TYR A 222 -0.52 6.57 7.33
CA TYR A 222 -1.34 5.36 7.27
C TYR A 222 -2.67 5.67 6.58
N PRO A 223 -3.18 4.81 5.67
CA PRO A 223 -2.76 3.43 5.38
C PRO A 223 -1.49 3.34 4.54
N LEU A 224 -0.77 2.22 4.71
CA LEU A 224 0.39 1.89 3.89
C LEU A 224 -0.01 1.75 2.40
N ALA A 225 0.97 1.88 1.52
CA ALA A 225 0.75 1.80 0.09
C ALA A 225 0.37 0.38 -0.39
N ASP A 226 -0.50 0.32 -1.40
CA ASP A 226 -0.74 -0.90 -2.16
C ASP A 226 0.45 -1.13 -3.12
N GLN A 227 1.52 -1.71 -2.58
CA GLN A 227 2.85 -1.81 -3.22
C GLN A 227 2.84 -2.34 -4.65
N SER A 228 1.96 -3.29 -4.97
CA SER A 228 1.86 -3.83 -6.33
C SER A 228 1.33 -2.80 -7.33
N VAL A 229 0.43 -1.91 -6.90
CA VAL A 229 -0.14 -0.85 -7.74
C VAL A 229 0.94 0.18 -8.06
N GLN A 230 1.67 0.64 -7.04
CA GLN A 230 2.79 1.55 -7.24
C GLN A 230 3.86 0.93 -8.16
N SER A 231 4.25 -0.31 -7.90
CA SER A 231 5.24 -1.02 -8.73
C SER A 231 4.79 -1.09 -10.20
N TYR A 232 3.50 -1.29 -10.46
CA TYR A 232 2.96 -1.27 -11.81
C TYR A 232 3.15 0.09 -12.49
N PHE A 233 2.78 1.19 -11.82
CA PHE A 233 2.90 2.52 -12.38
C PHE A 233 4.35 2.98 -12.53
N GLU A 234 5.24 2.65 -11.58
CA GLU A 234 6.67 2.92 -11.66
C GLU A 234 7.31 2.19 -12.85
N ASN A 235 7.09 0.88 -12.97
CA ASN A 235 7.69 0.07 -14.05
C ASN A 235 7.19 0.52 -15.42
N THR A 236 5.87 0.66 -15.59
CA THR A 236 5.30 1.04 -16.88
C THR A 236 5.66 2.47 -17.29
N HIS A 237 5.80 3.39 -16.33
CA HIS A 237 6.29 4.74 -16.63
C HIS A 237 7.77 4.75 -17.02
N GLY A 238 8.60 3.96 -16.31
CA GLY A 238 10.01 3.82 -16.63
C GLY A 238 10.24 3.29 -18.04
N ASP A 239 9.48 2.27 -18.44
CA ASP A 239 9.60 1.64 -19.75
C ASP A 239 8.92 2.45 -20.87
N TYR A 240 7.78 3.10 -20.58
CA TYR A 240 6.91 3.77 -21.57
C TYR A 240 6.37 5.13 -21.09
N PRO A 241 7.22 6.15 -20.86
CA PRO A 241 6.81 7.41 -20.23
C PRO A 241 5.76 8.23 -21.01
N GLN A 242 5.60 7.98 -22.31
CA GLN A 242 4.64 8.68 -23.17
C GLN A 242 3.25 8.01 -23.21
N GLN A 243 3.06 6.85 -22.57
CA GLN A 243 1.83 6.05 -22.67
C GLN A 243 0.95 6.11 -21.41
N SER A 244 0.94 7.25 -20.71
CA SER A 244 0.18 7.44 -19.47
C SER A 244 -1.31 7.09 -19.58
N ASP A 245 -1.96 7.41 -20.71
CA ASP A 245 -3.37 7.05 -20.96
C ASP A 245 -3.59 5.54 -21.06
N LEU A 246 -2.67 4.83 -21.69
CA LEU A 246 -2.74 3.37 -21.73
C LEU A 246 -2.47 2.75 -20.37
N GLN A 247 -1.50 3.28 -19.61
CA GLN A 247 -1.17 2.82 -18.25
C GLN A 247 -2.39 2.92 -17.33
N VAL A 248 -3.01 4.10 -17.26
CA VAL A 248 -4.21 4.32 -16.44
C VAL A 248 -5.38 3.49 -16.93
N ALA A 249 -5.62 3.42 -18.25
CA ALA A 249 -6.71 2.61 -18.81
C ALA A 249 -6.55 1.11 -18.49
N CYS A 250 -5.33 0.57 -18.62
CA CYS A 250 -5.06 -0.83 -18.30
C CYS A 250 -5.22 -1.11 -16.80
N PHE A 251 -4.74 -0.21 -15.93
CA PHE A 251 -4.94 -0.33 -14.48
C PHE A 251 -6.42 -0.32 -14.10
N LEU A 252 -7.17 0.70 -14.52
CA LEU A 252 -8.60 0.81 -14.19
C LEU A 252 -9.41 -0.37 -14.76
N ALA A 253 -9.11 -0.82 -15.98
CA ALA A 253 -9.76 -2.00 -16.55
C ALA A 253 -9.46 -3.26 -15.74
N ALA A 254 -8.21 -3.45 -15.33
CA ALA A 254 -7.83 -4.60 -14.50
C ALA A 254 -8.51 -4.54 -13.13
N TRP A 255 -8.53 -3.37 -12.49
CA TRP A 255 -9.18 -3.17 -11.20
C TRP A 255 -10.67 -3.50 -11.28
N PHE A 256 -11.37 -2.90 -12.24
CA PHE A 256 -12.82 -3.09 -12.37
C PHE A 256 -13.19 -4.51 -12.80
N THR A 257 -12.40 -5.13 -13.68
CA THR A 257 -12.61 -6.53 -14.09
C THR A 257 -12.44 -7.47 -12.89
N THR A 258 -11.33 -7.31 -12.15
CA THR A 258 -11.01 -8.19 -11.03
C THR A 258 -12.03 -8.02 -9.90
N LEU A 259 -12.43 -6.79 -9.60
CA LEU A 259 -13.45 -6.51 -8.58
C LEU A 259 -14.82 -7.04 -9.00
N ALA A 260 -15.24 -6.85 -10.26
CA ALA A 260 -16.49 -7.40 -10.75
C ALA A 260 -16.51 -8.94 -10.66
N GLN A 261 -15.39 -9.59 -10.99
CA GLN A 261 -15.23 -11.04 -10.88
C GLN A 261 -15.23 -11.51 -9.42
N ALA A 262 -14.60 -10.76 -8.51
CA ALA A 262 -14.59 -11.08 -7.08
C ALA A 262 -15.99 -10.94 -6.45
N LEU A 263 -16.81 -9.98 -6.92
CA LEU A 263 -18.17 -9.75 -6.43
C LEU A 263 -19.21 -10.71 -7.01
N ARG A 264 -18.98 -11.25 -8.21
CA ARG A 264 -19.96 -12.07 -8.95
C ARG A 264 -20.41 -13.37 -8.23
N PRO A 265 -19.54 -14.13 -7.52
CA PRO A 265 -19.94 -15.34 -6.82
C PRO A 265 -20.93 -15.11 -5.67
N TRP A 266 -20.96 -13.90 -5.11
CA TRP A 266 -21.77 -13.58 -3.94
C TRP A 266 -23.22 -13.29 -4.35
N GLN A 267 -24.14 -14.18 -3.98
CA GLN A 267 -25.52 -14.16 -4.50
C GLN A 267 -26.42 -13.05 -3.92
N THR A 268 -26.10 -12.54 -2.73
CA THR A 268 -26.93 -11.55 -2.02
C THR A 268 -26.25 -10.20 -1.97
N ASP A 269 -27.02 -9.12 -2.07
CA ASP A 269 -26.54 -7.74 -1.98
C ASP A 269 -25.70 -7.48 -0.71
N THR A 270 -26.11 -8.03 0.44
CA THR A 270 -25.38 -7.94 1.72
C THR A 270 -24.02 -8.63 1.68
N LYS A 271 -23.92 -9.84 1.12
CA LYS A 271 -22.63 -10.53 0.98
C LYS A 271 -21.68 -9.81 0.01
N LYS A 272 -22.21 -9.23 -1.08
CA LYS A 272 -21.42 -8.38 -1.98
C LYS A 272 -20.88 -7.15 -1.25
N TYR A 273 -21.73 -6.50 -0.45
CA TYR A 273 -21.33 -5.37 0.39
C TYR A 273 -20.23 -5.75 1.40
N GLN A 274 -20.43 -6.84 2.15
CA GLN A 274 -19.44 -7.34 3.12
C GLN A 274 -18.10 -7.64 2.44
N HIS A 275 -18.13 -8.33 1.30
CA HIS A 275 -16.91 -8.64 0.56
C HIS A 275 -16.20 -7.37 0.06
N LEU A 276 -16.93 -6.37 -0.42
CA LEU A 276 -16.35 -5.08 -0.80
C LEU A 276 -15.69 -4.38 0.41
N CYS A 277 -16.32 -4.40 1.58
CA CYS A 277 -15.72 -3.89 2.81
C CYS A 277 -14.46 -4.66 3.21
N ASP A 278 -14.46 -5.99 3.09
CA ASP A 278 -13.31 -6.84 3.40
C ASP A 278 -12.11 -6.53 2.50
N LEU A 279 -12.34 -6.24 1.21
CA LEU A 279 -11.29 -5.80 0.29
C LEU A 279 -10.74 -4.40 0.61
N ASN A 280 -11.52 -3.56 1.29
CA ASN A 280 -11.07 -2.26 1.77
C ASN A 280 -10.33 -2.35 3.13
N ARG A 281 -10.40 -3.47 3.87
CA ARG A 281 -9.75 -3.58 5.18
C ARG A 281 -8.22 -3.53 5.05
N PHE A 282 -7.61 -2.76 5.94
CA PHE A 282 -6.15 -2.65 6.03
C PHE A 282 -5.54 -3.67 7.01
N GLU A 283 -6.35 -4.35 7.82
CA GLU A 283 -5.91 -5.42 8.73
C GLU A 283 -6.02 -6.81 8.09
N PRO A 284 -5.16 -7.76 8.47
CA PRO A 284 -5.46 -9.17 8.27
C PRO A 284 -6.72 -9.56 9.04
N VAL A 285 -7.60 -10.34 8.43
CA VAL A 285 -8.81 -10.86 9.09
C VAL A 285 -8.37 -11.73 10.28
N SER A 286 -8.67 -11.28 11.49
CA SER A 286 -8.41 -12.08 12.71
C SER A 286 -9.33 -13.30 12.71
N ARG A 287 -8.76 -14.52 12.65
CA ARG A 287 -9.50 -15.78 12.74
C ARG A 287 -10.16 -15.88 14.12
N GLY A 288 -11.47 -15.64 14.19
CA GLY A 288 -12.34 -16.14 15.24
C GLY A 288 -13.32 -17.11 14.61
N ASP A 289 -13.24 -18.38 15.04
CA ASP A 289 -14.13 -19.54 14.86
C ASP A 289 -15.02 -19.66 13.59
N ASP A 290 -14.88 -20.82 12.92
CA ASP A 290 -15.83 -21.46 11.98
C ASP A 290 -16.11 -20.82 10.61
N LEU A 291 -15.09 -20.39 9.86
CA LEU A 291 -15.21 -20.21 8.40
C LEU A 291 -14.34 -21.22 7.62
N PRO A 292 -14.93 -21.96 6.65
CA PRO A 292 -14.19 -22.94 5.85
C PRO A 292 -13.15 -22.26 4.95
N GLU A 293 -11.97 -22.86 4.83
CA GLU A 293 -10.92 -22.46 3.88
C GLU A 293 -11.44 -22.53 2.42
N PRO A 294 -10.95 -21.66 1.49
CA PRO A 294 -9.77 -20.81 1.59
C PRO A 294 -10.11 -19.32 1.43
N LEU A 295 -9.99 -18.52 2.49
CA LEU A 295 -9.93 -17.06 2.39
C LEU A 295 -8.56 -16.61 2.86
N ASP A 296 -7.79 -16.01 1.94
CA ASP A 296 -6.42 -15.58 2.16
C ASP A 296 -6.29 -14.61 3.34
N ARG A 297 -5.20 -14.78 4.11
CA ARG A 297 -4.89 -13.96 5.31
C ARG A 297 -4.80 -12.45 5.04
N TYR A 298 -4.61 -12.05 3.78
CA TYR A 298 -4.48 -10.67 3.32
C TYR A 298 -5.29 -10.41 2.03
N PRO A 299 -6.63 -10.34 2.11
CA PRO A 299 -7.49 -10.29 0.93
C PRO A 299 -7.22 -9.05 0.07
N ARG A 300 -7.02 -7.88 0.68
CA ARG A 300 -6.65 -6.64 -0.01
C ARG A 300 -5.34 -6.76 -0.78
N LYS A 301 -4.29 -7.26 -0.13
CA LYS A 301 -2.94 -7.37 -0.72
C LYS A 301 -2.94 -8.29 -1.93
N ASN A 302 -3.58 -9.45 -1.81
CA ASN A 302 -3.67 -10.40 -2.92
C ASN A 302 -4.52 -9.83 -4.06
N HIS A 303 -5.64 -9.19 -3.72
CA HIS A 303 -6.49 -8.53 -4.72
C HIS A 303 -5.73 -7.49 -5.54
N PHE A 304 -4.98 -6.58 -4.91
CA PHE A 304 -4.19 -5.59 -5.62
C PHE A 304 -2.98 -6.18 -6.36
N LYS A 305 -2.46 -7.33 -5.93
CA LYS A 305 -1.46 -8.08 -6.69
C LYS A 305 -2.07 -8.59 -8.01
N ASP A 306 -3.22 -9.26 -7.94
CA ASP A 306 -3.92 -9.79 -9.11
C ASP A 306 -4.30 -8.68 -10.09
N ILE A 307 -4.74 -7.53 -9.57
CA ILE A 307 -5.04 -6.32 -10.37
C ILE A 307 -3.79 -5.85 -11.11
N SER A 308 -2.66 -5.71 -10.41
CA SER A 308 -1.40 -5.24 -11.02
C SER A 308 -0.86 -6.22 -12.06
N ASP A 309 -0.92 -7.52 -11.78
CA ASP A 309 -0.47 -8.56 -12.71
C ASP A 309 -1.36 -8.57 -13.98
N LEU A 310 -2.68 -8.43 -13.82
CA LEU A 310 -3.61 -8.30 -14.95
C LEU A 310 -3.41 -6.99 -15.72
N ALA A 311 -3.16 -5.87 -15.03
CA ALA A 311 -2.88 -4.58 -15.65
C ALA A 311 -1.61 -4.63 -16.51
N ALA A 312 -0.54 -5.24 -16.00
CA ALA A 312 0.71 -5.45 -16.71
C ALA A 312 0.51 -6.33 -17.96
N SER A 313 -0.24 -7.43 -17.82
CA SER A 313 -0.57 -8.31 -18.95
C SER A 313 -1.36 -7.57 -20.04
N LYS A 314 -2.40 -6.81 -19.66
CA LYS A 314 -3.19 -5.99 -20.60
C LYS A 314 -2.34 -4.93 -21.29
N PHE A 315 -1.50 -4.25 -20.52
CA PHE A 315 -0.60 -3.22 -21.04
C PHE A 315 0.34 -3.80 -22.09
N ALA A 316 1.04 -4.90 -21.77
CA ALA A 316 1.95 -5.58 -22.69
C ALA A 316 1.24 -6.05 -23.97
N ALA A 317 0.01 -6.57 -23.87
CA ALA A 317 -0.77 -6.99 -25.03
C ALA A 317 -1.09 -5.82 -25.97
N VAL A 318 -1.50 -4.66 -25.43
CA VAL A 318 -1.87 -3.50 -26.25
C VAL A 318 -0.64 -2.77 -26.78
N ALA A 319 0.38 -2.55 -25.96
CA ALA A 319 1.60 -1.84 -26.34
C ALA A 319 2.35 -2.53 -27.49
N ASN A 320 2.31 -3.87 -27.55
CA ASN A 320 2.98 -4.65 -28.61
C ASN A 320 2.20 -4.72 -29.94
N THR A 321 0.90 -4.36 -29.96
CA THR A 321 0.05 -4.61 -31.13
C THR A 321 -0.02 -3.42 -32.09
N ASP A 322 0.10 -2.18 -31.63
CA ASP A 322 0.13 -0.99 -32.51
C ASP A 322 0.67 0.27 -31.79
N PRO A 323 1.95 0.63 -31.97
CA PRO A 323 2.55 1.81 -31.35
C PRO A 323 1.91 3.14 -31.81
N ASN A 324 1.28 3.17 -32.98
CA ASN A 324 0.79 4.40 -33.63
C ASN A 324 -0.68 4.70 -33.33
N ASN A 325 -1.45 3.74 -32.81
CA ASN A 325 -2.88 3.93 -32.47
C ASN A 325 -3.13 4.56 -31.09
N CYS A 326 -2.09 4.75 -30.26
CA CYS A 326 -2.21 5.34 -28.92
C CYS A 326 -2.33 6.87 -28.89
N PHE A 327 -2.22 7.56 -30.03
CA PHE A 327 -2.17 9.04 -30.08
C PHE A 327 -3.54 9.72 -30.24
N LEU A 328 -4.63 8.97 -30.39
CA LEU A 328 -5.97 9.55 -30.28
C LEU A 328 -6.31 9.68 -28.80
N LEU A 329 -6.38 10.92 -28.30
CA LEU A 329 -6.58 11.34 -26.90
C LEU A 329 -7.72 10.64 -26.11
N GLU A 330 -8.59 9.88 -26.77
CA GLU A 330 -9.75 9.19 -26.15
C GLU A 330 -9.84 7.70 -26.52
N GLY A 331 -8.99 7.22 -27.44
CA GLY A 331 -9.01 5.84 -27.97
C GLY A 331 -8.82 4.73 -26.94
N PRO A 332 -7.82 4.79 -26.03
CA PRO A 332 -7.59 3.70 -25.08
C PRO A 332 -8.70 3.60 -24.04
N PHE A 333 -9.21 4.72 -23.51
CA PHE A 333 -10.25 4.70 -22.48
C PHE A 333 -11.55 4.06 -22.98
N VAL A 334 -12.03 4.43 -24.18
CA VAL A 334 -13.25 3.85 -24.74
C VAL A 334 -13.11 2.35 -24.94
N LYS A 335 -12.05 1.94 -25.64
CA LYS A 335 -11.85 0.55 -26.03
C LYS A 335 -11.60 -0.38 -24.83
N ILE A 336 -10.90 0.13 -23.81
CA ILE A 336 -10.41 -0.68 -22.70
C ILE A 336 -11.36 -0.63 -21.50
N LEU A 337 -12.00 0.51 -21.19
CA LEU A 337 -12.74 0.71 -19.94
C LEU A 337 -14.25 0.45 -20.05
N THR A 338 -14.86 0.56 -21.22
CA THR A 338 -16.33 0.46 -21.36
C THR A 338 -16.88 -0.83 -20.75
N LYS A 339 -16.36 -1.99 -21.18
CA LYS A 339 -16.83 -3.28 -20.66
C LYS A 339 -16.52 -3.48 -19.17
N PRO A 340 -15.28 -3.28 -18.68
CA PRO A 340 -14.98 -3.39 -17.26
C PRO A 340 -15.86 -2.50 -16.36
N LEU A 341 -16.12 -1.26 -16.78
CA LEU A 341 -16.97 -0.34 -16.03
C LEU A 341 -18.42 -0.83 -15.97
N VAL A 342 -19.00 -1.27 -17.09
CA VAL A 342 -20.37 -1.80 -17.14
C VAL A 342 -20.50 -3.09 -16.33
N ASP A 343 -19.55 -4.02 -16.47
CA ASP A 343 -19.54 -5.28 -15.72
C ASP A 343 -19.45 -5.02 -14.20
N LEU A 344 -18.64 -4.04 -13.78
CA LEU A 344 -18.54 -3.64 -12.37
C LEU A 344 -19.82 -2.93 -11.89
N ASN A 345 -20.38 -2.04 -12.71
CA ASN A 345 -21.60 -1.31 -12.39
C ASN A 345 -22.77 -2.26 -12.04
N GLU A 346 -22.90 -3.37 -12.78
CA GLU A 346 -23.88 -4.41 -12.50
C GLU A 346 -23.73 -4.96 -11.06
N GLN A 347 -22.50 -5.20 -10.62
CA GLN A 347 -22.22 -5.71 -9.29
C GLN A 347 -22.42 -4.65 -8.20
N LEU A 348 -22.00 -3.40 -8.45
CA LEU A 348 -22.13 -2.31 -7.47
C LEU A 348 -23.57 -1.81 -7.34
N THR A 349 -24.43 -1.99 -8.34
CA THR A 349 -25.87 -1.68 -8.22
C THR A 349 -26.53 -2.48 -7.10
N ALA A 350 -26.13 -3.73 -6.91
CA ALA A 350 -26.56 -4.56 -5.78
C ALA A 350 -26.08 -3.99 -4.44
N VAL A 351 -24.81 -3.58 -4.34
CA VAL A 351 -24.24 -2.97 -3.12
C VAL A 351 -24.95 -1.66 -2.79
N SER A 352 -25.16 -0.78 -3.78
CA SER A 352 -25.93 0.46 -3.63
C SER A 352 -27.37 0.22 -3.20
N ARG A 353 -28.02 -0.86 -3.66
CA ARG A 353 -29.37 -1.22 -3.23
C ARG A 353 -29.40 -1.59 -1.75
N HIS A 354 -28.47 -2.43 -1.29
CA HIS A 354 -28.37 -2.80 0.11
C HIS A 354 -28.15 -1.59 1.02
N LEU A 355 -27.20 -0.72 0.66
CA LEU A 355 -26.90 0.49 1.42
C LEU A 355 -28.10 1.45 1.48
N ARG A 356 -28.85 1.59 0.37
CA ARG A 356 -30.09 2.39 0.35
C ARG A 356 -31.19 1.81 1.21
N SER A 357 -31.43 0.50 1.19
CA SER A 357 -32.45 -0.11 2.06
C SER A 357 -32.19 0.13 3.54
N ALA A 358 -30.92 0.33 3.94
CA ALA A 358 -30.55 0.70 5.30
C ALA A 358 -30.70 2.22 5.59
N GLN A 359 -30.86 3.05 4.55
CA GLN A 359 -30.92 4.52 4.62
C GLN A 359 -32.29 5.11 4.29
N GLU A 360 -33.24 4.33 3.76
CA GLU A 360 -34.58 4.78 3.34
C GLU A 360 -35.38 5.47 4.46
N GLU A 361 -35.00 5.31 5.72
CA GLU A 361 -35.58 6.04 6.86
C GLU A 361 -35.17 7.54 6.92
N ALA A 362 -34.13 7.97 6.19
CA ALA A 362 -33.52 9.30 6.33
C ALA A 362 -33.73 10.28 5.15
N GLY A 363 -34.34 9.85 4.04
CA GLY A 363 -34.66 10.73 2.89
C GLY A 363 -33.45 11.34 2.16
N VAL A 364 -32.28 10.71 2.24
CA VAL A 364 -31.02 11.22 1.68
C VAL A 364 -30.87 10.81 0.21
N PRO A 365 -30.43 11.70 -0.71
CA PRO A 365 -30.13 11.34 -2.10
C PRO A 365 -29.12 10.21 -2.19
N SER A 366 -29.32 9.28 -3.13
CA SER A 366 -28.41 8.15 -3.34
C SER A 366 -26.99 8.64 -3.65
N PRO A 367 -26.02 8.47 -2.74
CA PRO A 367 -24.66 8.93 -2.98
C PRO A 367 -24.01 8.16 -4.16
N PRO A 368 -23.06 8.78 -4.88
CA PRO A 368 -22.33 8.10 -5.94
C PRO A 368 -21.36 7.06 -5.37
N VAL A 369 -20.90 6.15 -6.23
CA VAL A 369 -19.81 5.22 -5.92
C VAL A 369 -18.53 6.05 -5.76
N LEU A 370 -17.88 5.98 -4.60
CA LEU A 370 -16.63 6.69 -4.37
C LEU A 370 -15.45 5.84 -4.84
N VAL A 371 -14.58 6.42 -5.66
CA VAL A 371 -13.32 5.81 -6.07
C VAL A 371 -12.17 6.68 -5.61
N VAL A 372 -11.42 6.18 -4.64
CA VAL A 372 -10.45 6.94 -3.87
C VAL A 372 -9.04 6.58 -4.28
N PHE A 373 -8.26 7.61 -4.60
CA PHE A 373 -6.81 7.55 -4.73
C PHE A 373 -6.22 8.34 -3.56
N ASP A 374 -5.72 7.62 -2.55
CA ASP A 374 -5.07 8.21 -1.39
C ASP A 374 -3.57 8.42 -1.62
N GLU A 375 -3.05 9.51 -1.06
CA GLU A 375 -1.75 10.08 -1.39
C GLU A 375 -1.48 10.13 -2.90
N CYS A 376 -2.49 10.61 -3.65
CA CYS A 376 -2.53 10.49 -5.12
C CYS A 376 -1.35 11.14 -5.86
N ILE A 377 -0.63 12.06 -5.21
CA ILE A 377 0.54 12.75 -5.77
C ILE A 377 1.75 11.82 -5.86
N GLU A 378 1.81 10.76 -5.06
CA GLU A 378 2.85 9.73 -5.17
C GLU A 378 2.70 8.88 -6.46
N MET A 379 1.57 9.00 -7.16
CA MET A 379 1.41 8.46 -8.53
C MET A 379 2.19 9.29 -9.58
N LEU A 380 2.65 10.50 -9.25
CA LEU A 380 3.59 11.23 -10.09
C LEU A 380 4.95 10.53 -9.98
N ALA A 381 5.32 9.75 -11.00
CA ALA A 381 6.67 9.21 -11.10
C ALA A 381 7.69 10.33 -10.90
N LYS A 382 8.75 10.06 -10.11
CA LYS A 382 9.75 11.04 -9.59
C LYS A 382 10.51 11.85 -10.65
N GLN A 383 10.22 11.69 -11.94
CA GLN A 383 10.82 12.45 -13.03
C GLN A 383 9.83 13.50 -13.56
N PHE A 384 10.04 14.75 -13.13
CA PHE A 384 9.43 15.96 -13.68
C PHE A 384 9.93 16.24 -15.11
N ASN A 385 9.60 15.37 -16.07
CA ASN A 385 9.66 15.76 -17.49
C ASN A 385 8.30 16.32 -17.86
N ARG A 386 8.26 17.53 -18.44
CA ARG A 386 7.07 18.32 -18.83
C ARG A 386 6.14 17.64 -19.86
N GLY A 387 5.74 16.40 -19.62
CA GLY A 387 4.94 15.55 -20.48
C GLY A 387 3.63 15.13 -19.82
N TRP A 388 2.87 14.30 -20.53
CA TRP A 388 1.58 13.79 -20.07
C TRP A 388 1.80 12.79 -18.93
N HIS A 389 1.49 13.17 -17.69
CA HIS A 389 1.68 12.29 -16.52
C HIS A 389 0.44 11.45 -16.21
N GLN A 390 0.64 10.33 -15.51
CA GLN A 390 -0.40 9.38 -15.10
C GLN A 390 -1.52 10.05 -14.28
N PHE A 391 -1.19 11.06 -13.47
CA PHE A 391 -2.18 11.78 -12.67
C PHE A 391 -3.16 12.61 -13.50
N ASP A 392 -2.69 13.27 -14.56
CA ASP A 392 -3.60 13.96 -15.48
C ASP A 392 -4.41 12.98 -16.34
N SER A 393 -3.79 11.85 -16.67
CA SER A 393 -4.45 10.74 -17.34
C SER A 393 -5.61 10.16 -16.54
N LEU A 394 -5.44 10.03 -15.22
CA LEU A 394 -6.50 9.63 -14.30
C LEU A 394 -7.71 10.58 -14.38
N ARG A 395 -7.48 11.89 -14.35
CA ARG A 395 -8.57 12.87 -14.48
C ARG A 395 -9.26 12.80 -15.84
N ARG A 396 -8.52 12.55 -16.93
CA ARG A 396 -9.11 12.31 -18.27
C ARG A 396 -9.97 11.05 -18.30
N ALA A 397 -9.55 9.98 -17.63
CA ALA A 397 -10.36 8.76 -17.53
C ALA A 397 -11.72 9.05 -16.87
N TRP A 398 -11.77 9.94 -15.87
CA TRP A 398 -13.01 10.33 -15.22
C TRP A 398 -13.92 11.24 -16.06
N LYS A 399 -13.36 12.09 -16.91
CA LYS A 399 -14.14 12.79 -17.94
C LYS A 399 -14.87 11.78 -18.84
N PHE A 400 -14.20 10.67 -19.16
CA PHE A 400 -14.77 9.61 -19.99
C PHE A 400 -15.86 8.79 -19.27
N PHE A 401 -15.75 8.57 -17.96
CA PHE A 401 -16.81 7.89 -17.20
C PHE A 401 -18.14 8.64 -17.24
N SER A 402 -18.13 9.97 -17.24
CA SER A 402 -19.36 10.76 -17.42
C SER A 402 -20.06 10.46 -18.75
N LEU A 403 -19.30 10.22 -19.83
CA LEU A 403 -19.87 9.85 -21.13
C LEU A 403 -20.49 8.45 -21.11
N ILE A 404 -19.84 7.49 -20.43
CA ILE A 404 -20.41 6.14 -20.28
C ILE A 404 -21.66 6.17 -19.40
N GLU A 405 -21.66 6.96 -18.32
CA GLU A 405 -22.81 7.15 -17.42
C GLU A 405 -24.04 7.61 -18.20
N GLU A 406 -23.89 8.63 -19.04
CA GLU A 406 -24.97 9.15 -19.88
C GLU A 406 -25.47 8.12 -20.92
N GLN A 407 -24.59 7.31 -21.50
CA GLN A 407 -24.94 6.34 -22.55
C GLN A 407 -25.53 5.03 -22.03
N ASN A 408 -25.06 4.54 -20.88
CA ASN A 408 -25.37 3.20 -20.37
C ASN A 408 -26.19 3.23 -19.08
N HIS A 409 -26.57 4.42 -18.59
CA HIS A 409 -27.31 4.62 -17.35
C HIS A 409 -26.65 3.92 -16.15
N THR A 410 -25.31 3.97 -16.09
CA THR A 410 -24.55 3.39 -14.96
C THR A 410 -24.72 4.25 -13.71
N LEU A 411 -24.29 3.72 -12.57
CA LEU A 411 -24.01 4.51 -11.38
C LEU A 411 -22.96 5.59 -11.70
N CYS A 412 -22.99 6.68 -10.93
CA CYS A 412 -21.95 7.70 -10.99
C CYS A 412 -20.74 7.25 -10.17
N PHE A 413 -19.59 7.18 -10.82
CA PHE A 413 -18.31 6.91 -10.19
C PHE A 413 -17.61 8.24 -9.89
N TRP A 414 -17.58 8.64 -8.63
CA TRP A 414 -16.99 9.90 -8.20
C TRP A 414 -15.52 9.74 -7.83
N LEU A 415 -14.64 10.50 -8.47
CA LEU A 415 -13.21 10.49 -8.16
C LEU A 415 -12.94 11.25 -6.86
N VAL A 416 -12.29 10.61 -5.89
CA VAL A 416 -11.83 11.26 -4.66
C VAL A 416 -10.30 11.22 -4.64
N LEU A 417 -9.69 12.41 -4.65
CA LEU A 417 -8.23 12.57 -4.60
C LEU A 417 -7.84 13.07 -3.20
N ILE A 418 -7.14 12.25 -2.42
CA ILE A 418 -6.67 12.64 -1.09
C ILE A 418 -5.17 12.92 -1.16
N SER A 419 -4.75 14.06 -0.61
CA SER A 419 -3.32 14.40 -0.48
C SER A 419 -3.10 15.45 0.61
N THR A 420 -1.85 15.60 1.03
CA THR A 420 -1.38 16.79 1.76
C THR A 420 -0.89 17.91 0.84
N SER A 421 -0.69 17.62 -0.45
CA SER A 421 -0.18 18.57 -1.44
C SER A 421 -1.31 19.27 -2.20
N ILE A 422 -1.15 20.57 -2.43
CA ILE A 422 -2.07 21.41 -3.21
C ILE A 422 -2.06 20.99 -4.69
N GLU A 423 -1.02 20.30 -5.17
CA GLU A 423 -0.96 19.74 -6.53
C GLU A 423 -2.14 18.83 -6.86
N ALA A 424 -2.77 18.21 -5.84
CA ALA A 424 -3.96 17.40 -6.03
C ALA A 424 -5.18 18.22 -6.49
N ILE A 425 -5.17 19.54 -6.30
CA ILE A 425 -6.22 20.49 -6.74
C ILE A 425 -5.90 21.04 -8.12
N TYR A 426 -4.62 21.29 -8.43
CA TYR A 426 -4.23 21.94 -9.69
C TYR A 426 -4.55 21.07 -10.90
N VAL A 427 -5.40 21.58 -11.79
CA VAL A 427 -5.63 21.07 -13.15
C VAL A 427 -4.61 21.81 -14.05
N PRO A 428 -3.55 21.16 -14.57
CA PRO A 428 -2.48 21.88 -15.26
C PRO A 428 -2.96 22.63 -16.50
N ALA A 429 -2.55 23.87 -16.69
CA ALA A 429 -2.94 24.76 -17.80
C ALA A 429 -2.53 24.30 -19.22
N HIS A 430 -2.07 23.05 -19.39
CA HIS A 430 -1.77 22.42 -20.68
C HIS A 430 -3.03 21.89 -21.39
N PHE A 431 -4.20 22.01 -20.76
CA PHE A 431 -5.47 21.84 -21.45
C PHE A 431 -5.64 23.01 -22.43
N ASP A 432 -5.56 22.68 -23.71
CA ASP A 432 -5.85 23.48 -24.90
C ASP A 432 -6.59 24.81 -24.61
N PRO A 433 -6.04 25.99 -24.96
CA PRO A 433 -6.66 27.30 -24.79
C PRO A 433 -7.86 27.51 -25.74
N SER A 434 -8.55 26.44 -26.11
CA SER A 434 -9.82 26.50 -26.78
C SER A 434 -10.85 27.10 -25.81
N SER A 435 -11.68 28.00 -26.34
CA SER A 435 -12.73 28.75 -25.64
C SER A 435 -13.75 27.92 -24.86
N ARG A 436 -13.66 26.57 -24.89
CA ARG A 436 -14.54 25.64 -24.17
C ARG A 436 -14.16 25.42 -22.70
N MET A 437 -12.93 25.74 -22.28
CA MET A 437 -12.53 25.60 -20.86
C MET A 437 -13.02 26.78 -19.99
N LEU A 438 -13.37 27.91 -20.62
CA LEU A 438 -13.97 29.07 -19.93
C LEU A 438 -15.38 28.80 -19.38
N SER A 439 -16.02 27.68 -19.76
CA SER A 439 -17.37 27.32 -19.32
C SER A 439 -17.43 26.12 -18.37
N THR A 440 -16.29 25.55 -17.94
CA THR A 440 -16.27 24.43 -16.99
C THR A 440 -16.08 24.93 -15.56
N LEU A 441 -16.92 24.46 -14.63
CA LEU A 441 -16.79 24.80 -13.21
C LEU A 441 -15.45 24.29 -12.65
N PRO A 442 -14.78 25.07 -11.77
CA PRO A 442 -13.59 24.59 -11.08
C PRO A 442 -13.93 23.34 -10.25
N MET A 443 -12.96 22.45 -10.10
CA MET A 443 -13.14 21.23 -9.33
C MET A 443 -13.51 21.58 -7.88
N PRO A 444 -14.64 21.08 -7.37
CA PRO A 444 -15.06 21.38 -6.02
C PRO A 444 -14.05 20.75 -5.04
N THR A 445 -13.56 21.55 -4.09
CA THR A 445 -12.62 21.12 -3.04
C THR A 445 -13.37 21.05 -1.72
N PHE A 446 -13.25 19.94 -1.00
CA PHE A 446 -13.90 19.79 0.31
C PHE A 446 -12.92 20.16 1.43
N VAL A 447 -13.30 21.17 2.24
CA VAL A 447 -12.47 21.70 3.35
C VAL A 447 -13.08 21.34 4.73
N GLY A 448 -14.02 20.40 4.78
CA GLY A 448 -14.87 20.15 5.96
C GLY A 448 -14.39 19.09 6.96
N VAL A 449 -13.19 18.52 6.82
CA VAL A 449 -12.70 17.50 7.77
C VAL A 449 -12.33 18.19 9.08
N GLY A 450 -12.96 17.79 10.19
CA GLY A 450 -12.58 18.24 11.53
C GLY A 450 -11.32 17.49 11.99
N VAL A 451 -10.58 18.05 12.95
CA VAL A 451 -9.39 17.40 13.52
C VAL A 451 -9.84 16.13 14.25
N ASN A 452 -9.64 14.97 13.62
CA ASN A 452 -9.91 13.67 14.23
C ASN A 452 -8.67 13.25 15.01
N LEU A 453 -8.48 13.82 16.22
CA LEU A 453 -7.36 13.47 17.09
C LEU A 453 -7.44 11.99 17.47
N LEU A 454 -6.43 11.22 17.08
CA LEU A 454 -6.21 9.83 17.50
C LEU A 454 -5.63 9.72 18.92
N ALA A 455 -5.50 10.84 19.65
CA ALA A 455 -5.05 10.83 21.02
C ALA A 455 -5.88 9.83 21.84
N GLU A 456 -5.21 9.01 22.65
CA GLU A 456 -5.86 8.18 23.66
C GLU A 456 -6.89 9.04 24.38
N GLU A 457 -8.05 8.45 24.68
CA GLU A 457 -9.09 9.11 25.46
C GLU A 457 -8.52 9.50 26.82
N GLN A 458 -7.88 10.67 26.90
CA GLN A 458 -7.71 11.35 28.17
C GLN A 458 -9.14 11.58 28.69
N CYS A 459 -9.39 11.15 29.91
CA CYS A 459 -10.68 11.34 30.57
C CYS A 459 -11.14 12.78 30.35
N ALA A 460 -12.44 12.95 30.06
CA ALA A 460 -13.02 14.26 29.84
C ALA A 460 -12.59 15.21 30.98
N LEU A 461 -11.79 16.22 30.63
CA LEU A 461 -11.33 17.22 31.58
C LEU A 461 -12.56 18.03 31.99
N SER A 462 -12.98 17.88 33.24
CA SER A 462 -14.13 18.56 33.83
C SER A 462 -13.90 20.06 34.05
N CYS A 463 -12.63 20.51 34.05
CA CYS A 463 -12.28 21.91 34.20
C CYS A 463 -10.91 22.25 33.61
N ALA A 464 -10.70 23.54 33.28
CA ALA A 464 -9.50 24.03 32.62
C ALA A 464 -8.20 23.83 33.43
N SER A 465 -8.28 23.74 34.76
CA SER A 465 -7.12 23.50 35.62
C SER A 465 -6.56 22.07 35.51
N GLN A 466 -7.34 21.12 34.99
CA GLN A 466 -6.86 19.76 34.74
C GLN A 466 -5.99 19.68 33.48
N ALA A 467 -6.12 20.63 32.54
CA ALA A 467 -5.29 20.69 31.34
C ALA A 467 -3.83 21.14 31.61
N SER A 468 -3.55 21.75 32.76
CA SER A 468 -2.21 22.21 33.14
C SER A 468 -1.44 21.23 34.02
N SER A 469 -2.00 20.04 34.30
CA SER A 469 -1.34 18.99 35.08
C SER A 469 -0.24 18.32 34.24
N VAL A 470 0.92 18.11 34.86
CA VAL A 470 2.12 17.51 34.24
C VAL A 470 1.83 16.11 33.68
N ASP A 471 0.86 15.40 34.25
CA ASP A 471 0.44 14.06 33.82
C ASP A 471 -0.28 14.03 32.45
N HIS A 472 -0.66 15.18 31.90
CA HIS A 472 -1.30 15.30 30.58
C HIS A 472 -0.38 15.87 29.49
N LEU A 473 0.87 16.18 29.84
CA LEU A 473 1.87 16.83 28.97
C LEU A 473 3.02 15.90 28.52
N SER A 474 2.99 14.62 28.90
CA SER A 474 4.00 13.60 28.53
C SER A 474 3.54 12.70 27.40
#